data_AF-A0A2D4MX07-F1
#
_entry.id   AF-A0A2D4MX07-F1
#
_cell.length_a   1.000
_cell.length_b   1.000
_cell.length_c   1.000
_cell.angle_alpha   90.00
_cell.angle_beta   90.00
_cell.angle_gamma   90.00
#
_symmetry.space_group_name_H-M   'P 1'
#
loop_
_entity.id
_entity.type
_entity.pdbx_description
1 polymer ?
#
loop_
_entity_poly.entity_id
_entity_poly.type
_entity_poly.pdbx_seq_one_letter_code
_entity_poly.pdbx_strand_id
1 'polypeptide(L)'
;MAGTAAANATPVYCVCREPYDVNRFMIECDICKDWFHGSCVRVEEHHAVDIDLYHCPNCAVLHGSSLMKKRRNWHRHDYTEYDDGSKPVQAGTRTFVKQLRARSFPSADDIILKMHGSQLTQRYLEKHGFDVPIMVPKLDGLGLRLPPSTFSVLDVEHYVGMDCWFKHERARKSKRV
;
A
#
# COMPACT_ATOMS: atom_id res chain seq x y z
N MET A 1 -1.01 -29.01 54.13
CA MET A 1 -1.80 -28.98 52.87
C MET A 1 -1.72 -27.56 52.30
N ALA A 2 -0.71 -27.24 51.49
CA ALA A 2 -0.62 -25.95 50.82
C ALA A 2 -1.35 -26.07 49.48
N GLY A 3 -2.45 -25.33 49.32
CA GLY A 3 -3.21 -25.25 48.08
C GLY A 3 -2.39 -24.48 47.04
N THR A 4 -2.09 -25.14 45.92
CA THR A 4 -1.46 -24.55 44.74
C THR A 4 -2.39 -23.52 44.10
N ALA A 5 -1.97 -22.26 44.10
CA ALA A 5 -2.56 -21.22 43.26
C ALA A 5 -2.33 -21.56 41.78
N ALA A 6 -3.40 -21.70 41.01
CA ALA A 6 -3.30 -21.77 39.55
C ALA A 6 -2.74 -20.43 39.05
N ALA A 7 -1.52 -20.44 38.52
CA ALA A 7 -0.97 -19.30 37.82
C ALA A 7 -1.85 -19.03 36.58
N ASN A 8 -2.47 -17.86 36.53
CA ASN A 8 -3.16 -17.38 35.33
C ASN A 8 -2.12 -17.16 34.23
N ALA A 9 -1.87 -18.20 33.43
CA ALA A 9 -0.97 -18.11 32.29
C ALA A 9 -1.58 -17.18 31.24
N THR A 10 -0.82 -16.17 30.82
CA THR A 10 -1.20 -15.28 29.71
C THR A 10 -1.41 -16.12 28.44
N PRO A 11 -2.57 -16.01 27.76
CA PRO A 11 -2.79 -16.72 26.51
C PRO A 11 -1.72 -16.39 25.47
N VAL A 12 -1.18 -17.42 24.84
CA VAL A 12 -0.19 -17.31 23.75
C VAL A 12 -0.81 -17.76 22.43
N TYR A 13 -0.41 -17.10 21.36
CA TYR A 13 -0.97 -17.30 20.03
C TYR A 13 0.13 -17.57 19.01
N CYS A 14 -0.27 -17.84 17.77
CA CYS A 14 0.59 -17.99 16.62
C CYS A 14 1.55 -19.18 16.73
N VAL A 15 2.30 -19.44 15.66
CA VAL A 15 3.39 -20.42 15.64
C VAL A 15 4.58 -20.01 16.53
N CYS A 16 4.73 -18.71 16.83
CA CYS A 16 5.80 -18.19 17.68
C CYS A 16 5.50 -18.29 19.18
N ARG A 17 4.27 -18.64 19.58
CA ARG A 17 3.85 -18.79 20.99
C ARG A 17 4.13 -17.56 21.84
N GLU A 18 3.88 -16.39 21.27
CA GLU A 18 3.99 -15.09 21.94
C GLU A 18 2.60 -14.60 22.41
N PRO A 19 2.54 -13.77 23.47
CA PRO A 19 1.30 -13.12 23.86
C PRO A 19 0.85 -12.10 22.80
N TYR A 20 -0.41 -11.67 22.90
CA TYR A 20 -0.97 -10.66 22.01
C TYR A 20 -0.22 -9.31 22.10
N ASP A 21 0.07 -8.70 20.94
CA ASP A 21 0.65 -7.37 20.80
C ASP A 21 -0.21 -6.52 19.85
N VAL A 22 -0.75 -5.42 20.36
CA VAL A 22 -1.63 -4.50 19.62
C VAL A 22 -0.93 -3.83 18.42
N ASN A 23 0.40 -3.76 18.42
CA ASN A 23 1.16 -3.13 17.35
C ASN A 23 1.46 -4.09 16.19
N ARG A 24 1.15 -5.37 16.33
CA ARG A 24 1.41 -6.40 15.31
C ARG A 24 0.11 -6.83 14.67
N PHE A 25 0.05 -6.68 13.35
CA PHE A 25 -1.08 -7.19 12.56
C PHE A 25 -1.22 -8.71 12.76
N MET A 26 -2.44 -9.17 13.10
CA MET A 26 -2.79 -10.57 13.24
C MET A 26 -4.03 -10.94 12.40
N ILE A 27 -4.12 -12.21 12.01
CA ILE A 27 -5.24 -12.79 11.27
C ILE A 27 -5.67 -14.13 11.91
N GLU A 28 -6.98 -14.36 12.03
CA GLU A 28 -7.57 -15.57 12.60
C GLU A 28 -7.71 -16.68 11.55
N CYS A 29 -7.34 -17.91 11.89
CA CYS A 29 -7.57 -19.08 11.03
C CYS A 29 -8.99 -19.63 11.18
N ASP A 30 -9.70 -19.77 10.06
CA ASP A 30 -11.09 -20.26 10.03
C ASP A 30 -11.25 -21.72 10.43
N ILE A 31 -10.18 -22.51 10.39
CA ILE A 31 -10.20 -23.94 10.75
C ILE A 31 -9.88 -24.15 12.24
N CYS A 32 -8.72 -23.70 12.71
CA CYS A 32 -8.27 -23.96 14.08
C CYS A 32 -8.65 -22.86 15.09
N LYS A 33 -9.20 -21.73 14.63
CA LYS A 33 -9.61 -20.58 15.46
C LYS A 33 -8.47 -19.95 16.28
N ASP A 34 -7.22 -20.21 15.89
CA ASP A 34 -6.03 -19.58 16.44
C ASP A 34 -5.64 -18.33 15.63
N TRP A 35 -4.89 -17.42 16.26
CA TRP A 35 -4.48 -16.14 15.71
C TRP A 35 -3.01 -16.13 15.30
N PHE A 36 -2.70 -15.56 14.14
CA PHE A 36 -1.36 -15.58 13.56
C PHE A 36 -0.88 -14.18 13.23
N HIS A 37 0.34 -13.84 13.64
CA HIS A 37 0.99 -12.61 13.18
C HIS A 37 1.23 -12.68 11.67
N GLY A 38 0.82 -11.66 10.93
CA GLY A 38 0.98 -11.62 9.47
C GLY A 38 2.42 -11.88 9.03
N SER A 39 3.40 -11.32 9.74
CA SER A 39 4.83 -11.56 9.48
C SER A 39 5.26 -13.03 9.67
N CYS A 40 4.69 -13.75 10.65
CA CYS A 40 5.00 -15.15 10.91
C CYS A 40 4.43 -16.09 9.83
N VAL A 41 3.36 -15.68 9.14
CA VAL A 41 2.66 -16.51 8.13
C VAL A 41 2.69 -15.90 6.72
N ARG A 42 3.52 -14.88 6.50
CA ARG A 42 3.69 -14.15 5.22
C ARG A 42 2.38 -13.59 4.66
N VAL A 43 1.54 -13.06 5.54
CA VAL A 43 0.33 -12.31 5.18
C VAL A 43 0.55 -10.85 5.52
N GLU A 44 0.63 -10.02 4.51
CA GLU A 44 0.70 -8.56 4.67
C GLU A 44 -0.69 -8.01 5.03
N GLU A 45 -0.72 -6.95 5.83
CA GLU A 45 -1.98 -6.31 6.27
C GLU A 45 -2.89 -5.95 5.09
N HIS A 46 -2.30 -5.46 4.00
CA HIS A 46 -3.06 -5.06 2.81
C HIS A 46 -3.57 -6.25 1.97
N HIS A 47 -3.04 -7.46 2.18
CA HIS A 47 -3.54 -8.70 1.58
C HIS A 47 -4.72 -9.29 2.36
N ALA A 48 -4.78 -9.05 3.68
CA ALA A 48 -5.82 -9.59 4.54
C ALA A 48 -7.24 -9.20 4.11
N VAL A 49 -7.40 -8.00 3.54
CA VAL A 49 -8.70 -7.55 3.05
C VAL A 49 -9.22 -8.33 1.83
N ASP A 50 -8.31 -9.01 1.13
CA ASP A 50 -8.61 -9.83 -0.04
C ASP A 50 -8.87 -11.31 0.32
N ILE A 51 -8.51 -11.71 1.54
CA ILE A 51 -8.82 -13.03 2.09
C ILE A 51 -10.28 -13.03 2.58
N ASP A 52 -11.01 -14.06 2.15
CA ASP A 52 -12.37 -14.32 2.60
C ASP A 52 -12.35 -15.22 3.83
N LEU A 53 -11.75 -16.42 3.71
CA LEU A 53 -11.47 -17.34 4.80
C LEU A 53 -9.96 -17.62 4.85
N TYR A 54 -9.33 -17.38 5.99
CA TYR A 54 -7.90 -17.61 6.19
C TYR A 54 -7.64 -19.01 6.73
N HIS A 55 -6.76 -19.75 6.06
CA HIS A 55 -6.24 -21.02 6.54
C HIS A 55 -4.75 -20.87 6.87
N CYS A 56 -4.36 -21.17 8.11
CA CYS A 56 -2.96 -21.16 8.52
C CYS A 56 -2.15 -22.26 7.81
N PRO A 57 -0.80 -22.17 7.75
CA PRO A 57 0.03 -23.14 7.03
C PRO A 57 -0.22 -24.60 7.41
N ASN A 58 -0.49 -24.87 8.70
CA ASN A 58 -0.77 -26.22 9.17
C ASN A 58 -2.14 -26.74 8.70
N CYS A 59 -3.19 -25.93 8.81
CA CYS A 59 -4.53 -26.30 8.36
C CYS A 59 -4.62 -26.40 6.84
N ALA A 60 -3.83 -25.61 6.11
CA ALA A 60 -3.84 -25.59 4.66
C ALA A 60 -3.43 -26.94 4.03
N VAL A 61 -2.62 -27.74 4.73
CA VAL A 61 -2.21 -29.08 4.28
C VAL A 61 -3.41 -30.02 4.12
N LEU A 62 -4.40 -29.92 5.00
CA LEU A 62 -5.56 -30.83 5.03
C LEU A 62 -6.83 -30.20 4.44
N HIS A 63 -6.99 -28.88 4.56
CA HIS A 63 -8.21 -28.16 4.18
C HIS A 63 -8.04 -27.29 2.93
N GLY A 64 -6.86 -27.31 2.31
CA GLY A 64 -6.51 -26.47 1.17
C GLY A 64 -6.14 -25.03 1.56
N SER A 65 -5.69 -24.24 0.59
CA SER A 65 -5.27 -22.85 0.84
C SER A 65 -6.43 -21.94 1.27
N SER A 66 -6.09 -20.76 1.77
CA SER A 66 -7.06 -19.71 2.11
C SER A 66 -8.00 -19.42 0.93
N LEU A 67 -9.28 -19.17 1.22
CA LEU A 67 -10.24 -18.76 0.22
C LEU A 67 -10.15 -17.25 0.00
N MET A 68 -9.96 -16.85 -1.25
CA MET A 68 -9.87 -15.44 -1.63
C MET A 68 -11.24 -14.91 -2.06
N LYS A 69 -11.50 -13.64 -1.76
CA LYS A 69 -12.72 -12.97 -2.22
C LYS A 69 -12.79 -12.96 -3.74
N LYS A 70 -13.96 -13.31 -4.28
CA LYS A 70 -14.20 -13.29 -5.73
C LYS A 70 -14.44 -11.85 -6.21
N ARG A 71 -13.61 -11.39 -7.14
CA ARG A 71 -13.84 -10.12 -7.82
C ARG A 71 -15.08 -10.20 -8.71
N ARG A 72 -16.00 -9.25 -8.54
CA ARG A 72 -17.24 -9.10 -9.31
C ARG A 72 -17.29 -7.80 -10.11
N ASN A 73 -16.51 -6.78 -9.75
CA ASN A 73 -16.46 -5.52 -10.48
C ASN A 73 -15.03 -4.94 -10.59
N TRP A 74 -14.89 -3.92 -11.44
CA TRP A 74 -13.63 -3.20 -11.72
C TRP A 74 -13.69 -1.69 -11.46
N HIS A 75 -14.84 -1.21 -10.97
CA HIS A 75 -15.15 0.22 -10.83
C HIS A 75 -15.37 0.66 -9.37
N ARG A 76 -15.34 -0.28 -8.41
CA ARG A 76 -15.52 -0.03 -6.97
C ARG A 76 -14.26 -0.39 -6.19
N HIS A 77 -14.08 0.24 -5.03
CA HIS A 77 -13.06 -0.13 -4.05
C HIS A 77 -13.39 -1.48 -3.43
N ASP A 78 -14.65 -1.71 -3.06
CA ASP A 78 -15.12 -3.06 -2.78
C ASP A 78 -15.41 -3.78 -4.10
N TYR A 79 -14.43 -4.56 -4.55
CA TYR A 79 -14.53 -5.30 -5.79
C TYR A 79 -15.49 -6.49 -5.72
N THR A 80 -16.08 -6.79 -4.55
CA THR A 80 -17.05 -7.88 -4.37
C THR A 80 -18.49 -7.43 -4.58
N GLU A 81 -18.73 -6.11 -4.62
CA GLU A 81 -20.03 -5.54 -4.99
C GLU A 81 -20.44 -6.02 -6.40
N TYR A 82 -21.75 -6.21 -6.61
CA TYR A 82 -22.28 -6.57 -7.92
C TYR A 82 -22.04 -5.46 -8.95
N ASP A 83 -21.82 -5.86 -10.20
CA ASP A 83 -21.67 -4.94 -11.34
C ASP A 83 -23.03 -4.75 -12.03
N ASP A 84 -23.97 -4.12 -11.32
CA ASP A 84 -25.36 -3.89 -11.75
C ASP A 84 -25.57 -2.49 -12.35
N GLY A 85 -24.51 -1.68 -12.44
CA GLY A 85 -24.56 -0.31 -12.94
C GLY A 85 -25.16 0.71 -11.96
N SER A 86 -25.56 0.31 -10.74
CA SER A 86 -26.18 1.22 -9.77
C SER A 86 -25.17 2.17 -9.12
N LYS A 87 -23.92 1.74 -8.97
CA LYS A 87 -22.89 2.47 -8.21
C LYS A 87 -21.89 3.18 -9.14
N PRO A 88 -21.47 4.41 -8.80
CA PRO A 88 -20.54 5.16 -9.64
C PRO A 88 -19.12 4.59 -9.57
N VAL A 89 -18.31 4.92 -10.58
CA VAL A 89 -16.88 4.61 -10.63
C VAL A 89 -16.13 5.36 -9.53
N GLN A 90 -15.28 4.67 -8.78
CA GLN A 90 -14.46 5.26 -7.71
C GLN A 90 -13.02 5.52 -8.17
N ALA A 91 -12.41 6.59 -7.66
CA ALA A 91 -11.04 6.99 -7.98
C ALA A 91 -10.02 5.88 -7.66
N GLY A 92 -9.00 5.75 -8.51
CA GLY A 92 -7.95 4.74 -8.38
C GLY A 92 -8.34 3.32 -8.83
N THR A 93 -9.61 3.06 -9.16
CA THR A 93 -10.03 1.76 -9.71
C THR A 93 -9.57 1.57 -11.17
N ARG A 94 -9.58 0.32 -11.66
CA ARG A 94 -9.16 0.02 -13.04
C ARG A 94 -10.02 0.76 -14.06
N THR A 95 -11.32 0.81 -13.84
CA THR A 95 -12.25 1.56 -14.70
C THR A 95 -11.97 3.06 -14.64
N PHE A 96 -11.72 3.62 -13.45
CA PHE A 96 -11.35 5.03 -13.31
C PHE A 96 -10.07 5.38 -14.09
N VAL A 97 -9.01 4.58 -13.95
CA VAL A 97 -7.75 4.81 -14.67
C VAL A 97 -7.95 4.73 -16.18
N LYS A 98 -8.74 3.77 -16.66
CA LYS A 98 -9.10 3.67 -18.09
C LYS A 98 -9.83 4.92 -18.57
N GLN A 99 -10.82 5.40 -17.82
CA GLN A 99 -11.56 6.61 -18.15
C GLN A 99 -10.68 7.86 -18.10
N LEU A 100 -9.83 7.98 -17.08
CA LEU A 100 -8.91 9.10 -16.91
C LEU A 100 -7.94 9.21 -18.08
N ARG A 101 -7.39 8.08 -18.55
CA ARG A 101 -6.51 8.02 -19.74
C ARG A 101 -7.21 8.42 -21.04
N ALA A 102 -8.52 8.23 -21.12
CA ALA A 102 -9.31 8.56 -22.31
C ALA A 102 -9.87 9.99 -22.29
N ARG A 103 -9.72 10.73 -21.19
CA ARG A 103 -10.16 12.13 -21.10
C ARG A 103 -9.22 13.03 -21.90
N SER A 104 -9.80 14.03 -22.54
CA SER A 104 -9.06 15.16 -23.11
C SER A 104 -8.92 16.24 -22.05
N PHE A 105 -7.71 16.75 -21.89
CA PHE A 105 -7.38 17.87 -21.02
C PHE A 105 -6.67 18.94 -21.86
N PRO A 106 -6.86 20.24 -21.56
CA PRO A 106 -6.01 21.29 -22.12
C PRO A 106 -4.53 20.98 -21.89
N SER A 107 -3.67 21.37 -22.83
CA SER A 107 -2.24 21.14 -22.66
C SER A 107 -1.73 21.99 -21.50
N ALA A 108 -0.89 21.39 -20.67
CA ALA A 108 -0.18 22.16 -19.65
C ALA A 108 0.83 23.14 -20.28
N ASP A 109 1.20 22.95 -21.55
CA ASP A 109 2.05 23.89 -22.29
C ASP A 109 1.50 25.32 -22.36
N ASP A 110 0.17 25.48 -22.22
CA ASP A 110 -0.49 26.78 -22.24
C ASP A 110 -0.26 27.60 -20.96
N ILE A 111 0.12 26.93 -19.86
CA ILE A 111 0.30 27.55 -18.54
C ILE A 111 1.70 27.37 -17.96
N ILE A 112 2.46 26.37 -18.42
CA ILE A 112 3.77 26.03 -17.86
C ILE A 112 4.83 26.99 -18.42
N LEU A 113 5.65 27.50 -17.51
CA LEU A 113 6.84 28.28 -17.86
C LEU A 113 8.03 27.34 -18.08
N LYS A 114 8.51 27.24 -19.34
CA LYS A 114 9.68 26.43 -19.71
C LYS A 114 10.96 27.28 -19.64
N MET A 115 11.97 26.81 -18.93
CA MET A 115 13.27 27.51 -18.82
C MET A 115 14.45 26.56 -18.65
N HIS A 116 15.67 27.09 -18.79
CA HIS A 116 16.91 26.39 -18.45
C HIS A 116 17.21 26.50 -16.95
N GLY A 117 17.86 25.49 -16.36
CA GLY A 117 18.09 25.45 -14.91
C GLY A 117 18.88 26.66 -14.40
N SER A 118 19.86 27.14 -15.16
CA SER A 118 20.63 28.35 -14.79
C SER A 118 19.81 29.65 -14.74
N GLN A 119 18.62 29.69 -15.34
CA GLN A 119 17.71 30.83 -15.28
C GLN A 119 16.86 30.81 -14.01
N LEU A 120 16.61 29.62 -13.45
CA LEU A 120 15.79 29.42 -12.26
C LEU A 120 16.58 29.82 -11.00
N THR A 121 16.56 31.12 -10.70
CA THR A 121 17.27 31.72 -9.56
C THR A 121 16.28 32.43 -8.64
N GLN A 122 16.66 32.63 -7.38
CA GLN A 122 15.85 33.42 -6.43
C GLN A 122 15.51 34.80 -6.99
N ARG A 123 16.50 35.51 -7.56
CA ARG A 123 16.30 36.82 -8.19
C ARG A 123 15.28 36.81 -9.33
N TYR A 124 15.26 35.74 -10.12
CA TYR A 124 14.27 35.58 -11.19
C TYR A 124 12.86 35.45 -10.59
N LEU A 125 12.68 34.59 -9.60
CA LEU A 125 11.38 34.36 -8.94
C LEU A 125 10.88 35.59 -8.18
N GLU A 126 11.76 36.34 -7.50
CA GLU A 126 11.39 37.60 -6.84
C GLU A 126 10.92 38.66 -7.85
N LYS A 127 11.52 38.67 -9.05
CA LYS A 127 11.17 39.64 -10.09
C LYS A 127 9.93 39.25 -10.89
N HIS A 128 9.68 37.96 -11.10
CA HIS A 128 8.66 37.46 -12.03
C HIS A 128 7.52 36.71 -11.34
N GLY A 129 7.62 36.47 -10.04
CA GLY A 129 6.68 35.65 -9.28
C GLY A 129 6.96 34.15 -9.41
N PHE A 130 6.23 33.38 -8.61
CA PHE A 130 6.21 31.91 -8.67
C PHE A 130 4.79 31.39 -8.46
N ASP A 131 3.94 31.70 -9.44
CA ASP A 131 2.49 31.46 -9.43
C ASP A 131 2.04 30.42 -10.47
N VAL A 132 2.90 30.08 -11.44
CA VAL A 132 2.67 29.03 -12.43
C VAL A 132 3.70 27.90 -12.31
N PRO A 133 3.36 26.66 -12.72
CA PRO A 133 4.31 25.56 -12.70
C PRO A 133 5.47 25.81 -13.68
N ILE A 134 6.69 25.50 -13.25
CA ILE A 134 7.92 25.65 -14.04
C ILE A 134 8.39 24.28 -14.51
N MET A 135 8.67 24.14 -15.80
CA MET A 135 9.29 22.94 -16.37
C MET A 135 10.72 23.25 -16.81
N VAL A 136 11.66 22.45 -16.29
CA VAL A 136 13.07 22.51 -16.67
C VAL A 136 13.45 21.18 -17.32
N PRO A 137 13.53 21.10 -18.67
CA PRO A 137 13.69 19.82 -19.37
C PRO A 137 15.04 19.13 -19.16
N LYS A 138 16.05 19.86 -18.70
CA LYS A 138 17.42 19.38 -18.48
C LYS A 138 17.86 19.69 -17.07
N LEU A 139 18.64 18.80 -16.47
CA LEU A 139 19.18 18.99 -15.11
C LEU A 139 20.25 20.09 -15.04
N ASP A 140 20.81 20.48 -16.19
CA ASP A 140 21.89 21.45 -16.29
C ASP A 140 21.53 22.79 -15.62
N GLY A 141 22.39 23.24 -14.72
CA GLY A 141 22.23 24.51 -14.00
C GLY A 141 21.23 24.49 -12.84
N LEU A 142 20.55 23.37 -12.55
CA LEU A 142 19.65 23.27 -11.38
C LEU A 142 20.40 23.00 -10.06
N GLY A 143 21.63 22.49 -10.11
CA GLY A 143 22.34 22.01 -8.93
C GLY A 143 21.74 20.73 -8.32
N LEU A 144 20.74 20.12 -8.96
CA LEU A 144 20.12 18.87 -8.52
C LEU A 144 21.08 17.69 -8.78
N ARG A 145 21.39 16.93 -7.73
CA ARG A 145 22.20 15.71 -7.82
C ARG A 145 21.30 14.49 -7.66
N LEU A 146 21.24 13.68 -8.70
CA LEU A 146 20.46 12.45 -8.75
C LEU A 146 21.39 11.25 -8.93
N PRO A 147 20.98 10.04 -8.51
CA PRO A 147 21.69 8.83 -8.88
C PRO A 147 21.67 8.63 -10.41
N PRO A 148 22.56 7.79 -10.96
CA PRO A 148 22.59 7.49 -12.39
C PRO A 148 21.23 7.00 -12.91
N SER A 149 20.97 7.17 -14.20
CA SER A 149 19.72 6.70 -14.84
C SER A 149 19.54 5.18 -14.81
N THR A 150 20.59 4.43 -14.50
CA THR A 150 20.56 2.97 -14.29
C THR A 150 20.12 2.57 -12.87
N PHE A 151 19.95 3.54 -11.96
CA PHE A 151 19.53 3.29 -10.58
C PHE A 151 18.12 2.70 -10.53
N SER A 152 17.99 1.59 -9.81
CA SER A 152 16.81 0.73 -9.79
C SER A 152 16.17 0.66 -8.40
N VAL A 153 15.01 0.01 -8.32
CA VAL A 153 14.35 -0.28 -7.03
C VAL A 153 15.19 -1.19 -6.13
N LEU A 154 16.07 -2.02 -6.69
CA LEU A 154 16.98 -2.87 -5.92
C LEU A 154 18.09 -2.04 -5.28
N ASP A 155 18.54 -0.97 -5.95
CA ASP A 155 19.49 -0.04 -5.36
C ASP A 155 18.84 0.73 -4.20
N VAL A 156 17.57 1.15 -4.34
CA VAL A 156 16.82 1.76 -3.23
C VAL A 156 16.79 0.82 -2.02
N GLU A 157 16.47 -0.46 -2.22
CA GLU A 157 16.47 -1.47 -1.17
C GLU A 157 17.86 -1.63 -0.54
N HIS A 158 18.92 -1.68 -1.35
CA HIS A 158 20.30 -1.78 -0.86
C HIS A 158 20.73 -0.56 -0.04
N TYR A 159 20.36 0.65 -0.44
CA TYR A 159 20.76 1.89 0.23
C TYR A 159 19.90 2.24 1.47
N VAL A 160 18.60 1.93 1.45
CA VAL A 160 17.70 2.23 2.58
C VAL A 160 17.61 1.08 3.57
N GLY A 161 17.80 -0.16 3.11
CA GLY A 161 17.71 -1.39 3.91
C GLY A 161 16.33 -2.05 3.82
N MET A 162 16.30 -3.39 3.90
CA MET A 162 15.06 -4.19 3.78
C MET A 162 14.07 -3.98 4.93
N ASP A 163 14.57 -3.58 6.10
CA ASP A 163 13.78 -3.50 7.34
C ASP A 163 13.11 -2.14 7.57
N CYS A 164 13.20 -1.22 6.60
CA CYS A 164 12.56 0.09 6.71
C CYS A 164 11.07 0.02 6.35
N TRP A 165 10.24 0.65 7.19
CA TRP A 165 8.79 0.66 7.01
C TRP A 165 8.38 1.80 6.08
N PHE A 166 7.90 1.46 4.89
CA PHE A 166 7.30 2.42 3.97
C PHE A 166 5.77 2.43 4.09
N LYS A 167 5.18 3.63 4.03
CA LYS A 167 3.73 3.76 3.89
C LYS A 167 3.35 3.44 2.44
N HIS A 168 2.66 2.32 2.24
CA HIS A 168 2.05 1.98 0.96
C HIS A 168 0.57 2.39 0.97
N GLU A 169 0.17 3.28 0.06
CA GLU A 169 -1.23 3.72 -0.04
C GLU A 169 -2.00 2.82 -1.00
N ARG A 170 -2.96 2.07 -0.46
CA ARG A 170 -4.00 1.38 -1.22
C ARG A 170 -5.33 2.03 -0.84
N ALA A 171 -6.25 2.21 -1.80
CA ALA A 171 -7.57 2.75 -1.54
C ALA A 171 -8.19 2.04 -0.31
N ARG A 172 -8.39 2.80 0.77
CA ARG A 172 -8.77 2.25 2.08
C ARG A 172 -10.03 1.40 1.93
N LYS A 173 -9.86 0.09 2.05
CA LYS A 173 -10.95 -0.82 2.35
C LYS A 173 -10.98 -0.97 3.86
N SER A 174 -11.98 -0.39 4.50
CA SER A 174 -12.17 -0.58 5.94
C SER A 174 -12.68 -2.00 6.21
N LYS A 175 -11.77 -2.96 6.40
CA LYS A 175 -11.99 -4.07 7.33
C LYS A 175 -11.20 -3.67 8.59
N ARG A 176 -11.85 -3.04 9.57
CA ARG A 176 -11.37 -3.17 10.94
C ARG A 176 -11.72 -4.60 11.35
N VAL A 177 -10.71 -5.41 11.60
CA VAL A 177 -10.83 -6.64 12.39
C VAL A 177 -10.72 -6.21 13.85
#